data_AF-A0A1R2B1W3-F1
#
_entry.id   AF-A0A1R2B1W3-F1
#
_cell.length_a   1.000
_cell.length_b   1.000
_cell.length_c   1.000
_cell.angle_alpha   90.00
_cell.angle_beta   90.00
_cell.angle_gamma   90.00
#
_symmetry.space_group_name_H-M   'P 1'
#
loop_
_entity.id
_entity.type
_entity.pdbx_description
1 polymer ?
#
loop_
_entity_poly.entity_id
_entity_poly.type
_entity_poly.pdbx_seq_one_letter_code
_entity_poly.pdbx_strand_id
1 'polypeptide(L)'
;MNTIMKDEGDIEETDEQVILEEYKIWKKNSPFMYDTMITHVLEWPSLTVEWASTRECSPNSDYSFQTLLLGTNTGNTEQELLLQAKVKIPMEQSLISGKIYLDNTKDAGGIGLLSKTDNKIEITAKINHEKEVLRARAMPKQDYLIATKSPNSFVYIYDLRKYSNKSAVSPNLVLTGHNKEGKGLAWFTSKQGMLASAAHDNIINIWDISQGNTLPLRTYFGHENGIEDLVINENGVLASVGNDKKIMLWDHRQELPTHVIEAHSREITSADFNNAIMLWDHRQELPTHIIEAHSREITSADFNNASPYILATGSKDKTIGIWDLRNLSLKSASFSCHKDIVTSVKWAPYTGNLVASASNDRRVMIWDLTNIGKVQSEEEAEDGPPELVFIHGGHTSYVSDIAWNPNEDLTLASVAEDNILQVWQVSNSIFNY
;
A
#
# COMPACT_ATOMS: atom_id res chain seq x y z
N MET A 1 5.59 20.90 64.91
CA MET A 1 6.29 21.36 63.69
C MET A 1 6.06 20.27 62.67
N ASN A 2 5.00 20.43 61.86
CA ASN A 2 4.59 19.47 60.83
C ASN A 2 5.51 19.64 59.62
N THR A 3 6.12 18.55 59.17
CA THR A 3 6.64 18.44 57.81
C THR A 3 6.10 17.15 57.23
N ILE A 4 4.97 17.29 56.55
CA ILE A 4 4.43 16.28 55.65
C ILE A 4 5.35 16.29 54.44
N MET A 5 6.08 15.21 54.21
CA MET A 5 6.72 14.96 52.92
C MET A 5 5.60 14.80 51.89
N LYS A 6 5.55 15.70 50.91
CA LYS A 6 4.81 15.44 49.68
C LYS A 6 5.60 14.39 48.91
N ASP A 7 5.09 13.17 48.86
CA ASP A 7 5.41 12.27 47.76
C ASP A 7 4.96 12.98 46.48
N GLU A 8 5.93 13.44 45.68
CA GLU A 8 5.73 13.76 44.28
C GLU A 8 5.49 12.41 43.58
N GLY A 9 4.22 12.05 43.45
CA GLY A 9 3.83 10.94 42.57
C GLY A 9 4.12 11.37 41.14
N ASP A 10 5.08 10.71 40.50
CA ASP A 10 5.22 10.70 39.05
C ASP A 10 3.88 10.31 38.45
N ILE A 11 3.24 11.26 37.77
CA ILE A 11 2.04 11.00 36.98
C ILE A 11 2.56 10.30 35.73
N GLU A 12 2.38 8.98 35.63
CA GLU A 12 2.61 8.25 34.39
C GLU A 12 1.81 8.94 33.27
N GLU A 13 2.50 9.52 32.30
CA GLU A 13 1.87 10.10 31.11
C GLU A 13 1.13 8.99 30.37
N THR A 14 -0.13 9.24 30.03
CA THR A 14 -0.91 8.27 29.24
C THR A 14 -0.39 8.25 27.80
N ASP A 15 -0.53 7.11 27.11
CA ASP A 15 -0.12 6.98 25.70
C ASP A 15 -0.70 8.09 24.81
N GLU A 16 -1.93 8.53 25.07
CA GLU A 16 -2.58 9.64 24.38
C GLU A 16 -1.85 10.99 24.56
N GLN A 17 -1.30 11.26 25.74
CA GLN A 17 -0.55 12.49 26.01
C GLN A 17 0.76 12.49 25.21
N VAL A 18 1.46 11.36 25.20
CA VAL A 18 2.68 11.18 24.41
C VAL A 18 2.40 11.41 22.92
N ILE A 19 1.34 10.80 22.39
CA ILE A 19 0.93 10.97 20.99
C ILE A 19 0.67 12.44 20.65
N LEU A 20 -0.04 13.15 21.53
CA LEU A 20 -0.38 14.55 21.29
C LEU A 20 0.86 15.46 21.36
N GLU A 21 1.80 15.20 22.26
CA GLU A 21 3.08 15.93 22.33
C GLU A 21 3.97 15.65 21.11
N GLU A 22 4.10 14.39 20.69
CA GLU A 22 4.79 14.02 19.45
C GLU A 22 4.20 14.75 18.24
N TYR A 23 2.87 14.79 18.12
CA TYR A 23 2.19 15.46 17.03
C TYR A 23 2.40 16.98 17.04
N LYS A 24 2.42 17.62 18.22
CA LYS A 24 2.73 19.06 18.34
C LYS A 24 4.15 19.36 17.86
N ILE A 25 5.13 18.53 18.24
CA ILE A 25 6.51 18.67 17.81
C ILE A 25 6.61 18.49 16.29
N TRP A 26 6.00 17.43 15.74
CA TRP A 26 5.93 17.21 14.30
C TRP A 26 5.31 18.40 13.56
N LYS A 27 4.17 18.92 14.04
CA LYS A 27 3.49 20.06 13.39
C LYS A 27 4.39 21.29 13.33
N LYS A 28 5.17 21.57 14.37
CA LYS A 28 6.15 22.67 14.39
C LYS A 28 7.28 22.48 13.36
N ASN A 29 7.72 21.24 13.14
CA ASN A 29 8.82 20.92 12.22
C ASN A 29 8.36 20.68 10.77
N SER A 30 7.07 20.40 10.57
CA SER A 30 6.50 20.06 9.26
C SER A 30 6.83 21.05 8.14
N PRO A 31 6.91 22.39 8.34
CA PRO A 31 7.27 23.30 7.25
C PRO A 31 8.68 23.11 6.67
N PHE A 32 9.58 22.45 7.41
CA PHE A 32 10.95 22.16 6.96
C PHE A 32 11.07 20.76 6.34
N MET A 33 10.07 19.90 6.53
CA MET A 33 10.10 18.50 6.12
C MET A 33 9.31 18.23 4.84
N TYR A 34 8.32 19.07 4.53
CA TYR A 34 7.37 18.83 3.44
C TYR A 34 7.28 20.03 2.50
N ASP A 35 7.26 19.77 1.20
CA ASP A 35 6.93 20.77 0.19
C ASP A 35 5.39 20.93 0.06
N THR A 36 4.66 19.83 0.25
CA THR A 36 3.19 19.80 0.31
C THR A 36 2.72 18.91 1.47
N MET A 37 1.69 19.35 2.17
CA MET A 37 0.97 18.64 3.21
C MET A 37 -0.51 19.04 3.15
N ILE A 38 -1.39 18.07 2.98
CA ILE A 38 -2.84 18.25 2.95
C ILE A 38 -3.41 17.23 3.93
N THR A 39 -4.06 17.73 4.98
CA THR A 39 -4.77 16.91 5.96
C THR A 39 -6.26 17.07 5.74
N HIS A 40 -6.99 15.96 5.66
CA HIS A 40 -8.43 15.93 5.48
C HIS A 40 -9.05 14.92 6.44
N VAL A 41 -10.06 15.35 7.19
CA VAL A 41 -10.82 14.48 8.09
C VAL A 41 -11.95 13.83 7.28
N LEU A 42 -11.92 12.52 7.15
CA LEU A 42 -12.98 11.75 6.52
C LEU A 42 -14.17 11.60 7.48
N GLU A 43 -15.36 11.42 6.90
CA GLU A 43 -16.57 11.11 7.66
C GLU A 43 -16.43 9.76 8.39
N TRP A 44 -15.85 8.78 7.70
CA TRP A 44 -15.55 7.43 8.19
C TRP A 44 -14.11 7.05 7.82
N PRO A 45 -13.42 6.20 8.61
CA PRO A 45 -12.07 5.80 8.31
C PRO A 45 -12.02 4.97 7.01
N SER A 46 -10.91 5.09 6.29
CA SER A 46 -10.65 4.32 5.08
C SER A 46 -9.58 3.27 5.36
N LEU A 47 -9.87 2.01 4.99
CA LEU A 47 -8.90 0.90 5.08
C LEU A 47 -8.03 0.77 3.83
N THR A 48 -8.31 1.56 2.79
CA THR A 48 -7.64 1.51 1.49
C THR A 48 -7.39 2.90 0.97
N VAL A 49 -6.29 3.10 0.27
CA VAL A 49 -6.05 4.31 -0.52
C VAL A 49 -5.31 3.93 -1.80
N GLU A 50 -5.71 4.51 -2.92
CA GLU A 50 -5.01 4.31 -4.19
C GLU A 50 -5.18 5.54 -5.08
N TRP A 51 -4.12 5.95 -5.75
CA TRP A 51 -4.19 6.99 -6.78
C TRP A 51 -4.66 6.41 -8.11
N ALA A 52 -5.59 7.11 -8.76
CA ALA A 52 -5.83 6.92 -10.18
C ALA A 52 -4.60 7.39 -10.98
N SER A 53 -4.34 6.78 -12.13
CA SER A 53 -3.26 7.19 -13.03
C SER A 53 -3.54 8.53 -13.71
N THR A 54 -4.81 8.91 -13.85
CA THR A 54 -5.22 10.11 -14.59
C THR A 54 -4.92 11.41 -13.82
N ARG A 55 -4.19 12.32 -14.49
CA ARG A 55 -3.91 13.69 -14.05
C ARG A 55 -4.60 14.71 -14.96
N GLU A 56 -5.45 15.55 -14.39
CA GLU A 56 -6.12 16.64 -15.08
C GLU A 56 -5.40 17.96 -14.80
N CYS A 57 -4.97 18.65 -15.86
CA CYS A 57 -4.25 19.91 -15.75
C CYS A 57 -4.81 20.92 -16.77
N SER A 58 -5.24 22.08 -16.28
CA SER A 58 -5.66 23.20 -17.12
C SER A 58 -4.46 24.10 -17.44
N PRO A 59 -4.33 24.63 -18.67
CA PRO A 59 -3.28 25.59 -19.00
C PRO A 59 -3.34 26.80 -18.05
N ASN A 60 -2.23 27.15 -17.41
CA ASN A 60 -2.08 28.25 -16.43
C ASN A 60 -2.74 28.02 -15.05
N SER A 61 -3.14 26.80 -14.72
CA SER A 61 -3.56 26.48 -13.35
C SER A 61 -2.35 26.40 -12.42
N ASP A 62 -2.48 26.88 -11.19
CA ASP A 62 -1.47 26.72 -10.13
C ASP A 62 -1.48 25.31 -9.49
N TYR A 63 -2.44 24.47 -9.89
CA TYR A 63 -2.65 23.12 -9.36
C TYR A 63 -3.11 22.14 -10.45
N SER A 64 -2.80 20.86 -10.25
CA SER A 64 -3.40 19.73 -10.97
C SER A 64 -4.53 19.13 -10.16
N PHE A 65 -5.50 18.52 -10.84
CA PHE A 65 -6.49 17.67 -10.22
C PHE A 65 -6.13 16.21 -10.43
N GLN A 66 -6.14 15.46 -9.34
CA GLN A 66 -5.86 14.02 -9.35
C GLN A 66 -6.92 13.30 -8.52
N THR A 67 -7.09 12.01 -8.78
CA THR A 67 -8.15 11.22 -8.14
C THR A 67 -7.57 10.21 -7.17
N LEU A 68 -8.18 10.11 -5.99
CA LEU A 68 -7.98 9.04 -5.02
C LEU A 68 -9.22 8.13 -4.96
N LEU A 69 -8.98 6.84 -4.82
CA LEU A 69 -9.96 5.85 -4.43
C LEU A 69 -9.85 5.58 -2.94
N LEU A 70 -10.97 5.64 -2.25
CA LEU A 70 -11.09 5.44 -0.81
C LEU A 70 -12.27 4.52 -0.52
N GLY A 71 -12.28 3.95 0.67
CA GLY A 71 -13.37 3.13 1.19
C GLY A 71 -13.88 3.70 2.50
N THR A 72 -15.06 3.26 2.93
CA THR A 72 -15.51 3.47 4.31
C THR A 72 -15.39 2.19 5.13
N ASN A 73 -15.25 2.38 6.43
CA ASN A 73 -15.47 1.40 7.47
C ASN A 73 -16.30 2.07 8.59
N THR A 74 -17.61 1.87 8.54
CA THR A 74 -18.57 2.45 9.50
C THR A 74 -18.80 1.56 10.72
N GLY A 75 -18.17 0.38 10.78
CA GLY A 75 -18.45 -0.61 11.82
C GLY A 75 -19.89 -1.12 11.79
N ASN A 76 -20.49 -1.22 10.59
CA ASN A 76 -21.88 -1.61 10.37
C ASN A 76 -22.94 -0.65 10.96
N THR A 77 -22.59 0.62 11.18
CA THR A 77 -23.52 1.62 11.70
C THR A 77 -24.23 2.41 10.60
N GLU A 78 -23.57 2.59 9.45
CA GLU A 78 -24.09 3.30 8.29
C GLU A 78 -23.89 2.51 7.00
N GLN A 79 -24.44 3.02 5.89
CA GLN A 79 -24.22 2.42 4.57
C GLN A 79 -22.76 2.58 4.16
N GLU A 80 -22.08 1.47 3.90
CA GLU A 80 -20.70 1.46 3.42
C GLU A 80 -20.62 1.97 1.98
N LEU A 81 -19.53 2.67 1.66
CA LEU A 81 -19.34 3.39 0.41
C LEU A 81 -17.93 3.14 -0.16
N LEU A 82 -17.88 2.90 -1.47
CA LEU A 82 -16.71 3.17 -2.30
C LEU A 82 -16.72 4.66 -2.67
N LEU A 83 -15.62 5.35 -2.42
CA LEU A 83 -15.49 6.79 -2.58
C LEU A 83 -14.47 7.12 -3.67
N GLN A 84 -14.82 8.12 -4.50
CA GLN A 84 -13.87 8.80 -5.38
C GLN A 84 -13.66 10.21 -4.85
N ALA A 85 -12.41 10.56 -4.58
CA ALA A 85 -12.01 11.87 -4.08
C ALA A 85 -11.13 12.58 -5.10
N LYS A 86 -11.44 13.85 -5.40
CA LYS A 86 -10.63 14.71 -6.26
C LYS A 86 -9.75 15.59 -5.39
N VAL A 87 -8.44 15.49 -5.60
CA VAL A 87 -7.39 16.21 -4.85
C VAL A 87 -6.80 17.29 -5.74
N LYS A 88 -6.71 18.51 -5.22
CA LYS A 88 -5.96 19.61 -5.84
C LYS A 88 -4.51 19.55 -5.36
N ILE A 89 -3.57 19.25 -6.26
CA ILE A 89 -2.14 19.19 -5.96
C ILE A 89 -1.44 20.41 -6.57
N PRO A 90 -0.73 21.24 -5.78
CA PRO A 90 0.04 22.37 -6.31
C PRO A 90 1.06 21.94 -7.37
N MET A 91 1.27 22.78 -8.39
CA MET A 91 2.37 22.56 -9.34
C MET A 91 3.70 23.08 -8.79
N GLU A 92 4.80 22.43 -9.14
CA GLU A 92 6.16 22.80 -8.73
C GLU A 92 6.52 24.27 -9.03
N GLN A 93 6.15 24.77 -10.22
CA GLN A 93 6.41 26.16 -10.60
C GLN A 93 5.71 27.16 -9.67
N SER A 94 4.54 26.81 -9.15
CA SER A 94 3.80 27.63 -8.20
C SER A 94 4.45 27.59 -6.81
N LEU A 95 5.02 26.45 -6.39
CA LEU A 95 5.82 26.28 -5.16
C LEU A 95 7.06 27.18 -5.15
N ILE A 96 7.82 27.20 -6.26
CA ILE A 96 9.06 27.98 -6.40
C ILE A 96 8.80 29.49 -6.38
N SER A 97 7.63 29.95 -6.85
CA SER A 97 7.29 31.38 -6.92
C SER A 97 7.11 32.08 -5.56
N GLY A 98 7.25 31.35 -4.44
CA GLY A 98 7.23 31.93 -3.09
C GLY A 98 5.84 32.35 -2.57
N LYS A 99 4.76 31.96 -3.26
CA LYS A 99 3.38 32.10 -2.79
C LYS A 99 3.02 31.04 -1.72
N ILE A 100 3.95 30.76 -0.81
CA ILE A 100 3.78 29.78 0.28
C ILE A 100 3.08 30.50 1.44
N TYR A 101 1.83 30.11 1.73
CA TYR A 101 1.17 30.51 2.96
C TYR A 101 1.45 29.45 4.03
N LEU A 102 2.27 29.81 5.02
CA LEU A 102 2.38 29.08 6.28
C LEU A 102 1.09 29.32 7.07
N ASP A 103 0.32 28.26 7.33
CA ASP A 103 -0.79 28.36 8.26
C ASP A 103 -0.24 28.44 9.70
N ASN A 104 -0.21 29.64 10.25
CA ASN A 104 0.15 29.90 11.66
C ASN A 104 -1.05 29.74 12.60
N THR A 105 -2.18 29.19 12.16
CA THR A 105 -3.37 29.01 13.01
C THR A 105 -3.50 27.59 13.55
N LYS A 106 -4.12 27.48 14.74
CA LYS A 106 -4.18 26.25 15.55
C LYS A 106 -5.02 25.14 14.91
N ASP A 107 -5.82 25.46 13.90
CA ASP A 107 -6.72 24.53 13.23
C ASP A 107 -6.09 23.93 11.97
N ALA A 108 -6.49 22.72 11.63
CA ALA A 108 -5.87 21.90 10.59
C ALA A 108 -5.95 22.55 9.18
N GLY A 109 -4.82 23.02 8.67
CA GLY A 109 -4.67 23.51 7.30
C GLY A 109 -3.25 23.28 6.83
N GLY A 110 -3.02 22.16 6.14
CA GLY A 110 -1.67 21.72 5.77
C GLY A 110 -0.90 22.69 4.85
N ILE A 111 0.42 22.50 4.80
CA ILE A 111 1.40 23.29 4.05
C ILE A 111 1.20 23.12 2.54
N GLY A 112 1.03 24.20 1.78
CA GLY A 112 0.93 24.14 0.31
C GLY A 112 -0.15 25.05 -0.27
N LEU A 113 0.14 25.59 -1.46
CA LEU A 113 -0.58 26.66 -2.18
C LEU A 113 -2.06 26.38 -2.47
N LEU A 114 -2.94 26.55 -1.49
CA LEU A 114 -4.36 26.77 -1.76
C LEU A 114 -4.92 27.74 -0.73
N SER A 115 -5.78 28.67 -1.17
CA SER A 115 -6.48 29.63 -0.30
C SER A 115 -7.17 28.89 0.86
N LYS A 116 -7.27 29.52 2.03
CA LYS A 116 -8.00 29.01 3.21
C LYS A 116 -9.44 28.58 2.90
N THR A 117 -10.02 29.11 1.83
CA THR A 117 -11.40 28.86 1.39
C THR A 117 -11.52 27.78 0.32
N ASP A 118 -10.41 27.28 -0.23
CA ASP A 118 -10.44 26.27 -1.28
C ASP A 118 -10.42 24.87 -0.67
N ASN A 119 -11.50 24.12 -0.90
CA ASN A 119 -11.52 22.68 -0.62
C ASN A 119 -10.39 22.02 -1.41
N LYS A 120 -9.39 21.48 -0.69
CA LYS A 120 -8.22 20.80 -1.28
C LYS A 120 -8.55 19.37 -1.71
N ILE A 121 -9.52 18.75 -1.04
CA ILE A 121 -10.06 17.41 -1.36
C ILE A 121 -11.58 17.51 -1.41
N GLU A 122 -12.18 16.94 -2.44
CA GLU A 122 -13.63 16.89 -2.64
C GLU A 122 -14.06 15.46 -2.98
N ILE A 123 -15.07 14.93 -2.28
CA ILE A 123 -15.65 13.62 -2.62
C ILE A 123 -16.59 13.81 -3.82
N THR A 124 -16.19 13.31 -4.99
CA THR A 124 -16.91 13.47 -6.25
C THR A 124 -17.86 12.33 -6.57
N ALA A 125 -17.65 11.14 -5.96
CA ALA A 125 -18.58 10.03 -6.06
C ALA A 125 -18.67 9.27 -4.72
N LYS A 126 -19.91 8.90 -4.36
CA LYS A 126 -20.25 7.99 -3.25
C LYS A 126 -21.04 6.83 -3.84
N ILE A 127 -20.50 5.62 -3.79
CA ILE A 127 -21.08 4.43 -4.42
C ILE A 127 -21.36 3.40 -3.34
N ASN A 128 -22.59 2.91 -3.26
CA ASN A 128 -22.96 1.92 -2.25
C ASN A 128 -22.12 0.65 -2.39
N HIS A 129 -21.62 0.18 -1.26
CA HIS A 129 -20.87 -1.05 -1.11
C HIS A 129 -21.53 -1.92 -0.04
N GLU A 130 -21.54 -3.24 -0.22
CA GLU A 130 -22.35 -4.12 0.64
C GLU A 130 -21.86 -4.17 2.09
N LYS A 131 -20.54 -4.05 2.29
CA LYS A 131 -19.84 -4.10 3.58
C LYS A 131 -18.65 -3.15 3.59
N GLU A 132 -17.82 -3.16 4.61
CA GLU A 132 -16.60 -2.36 4.69
C GLU A 132 -15.72 -2.60 3.45
N VAL A 133 -15.05 -1.55 2.94
CA VAL A 133 -14.16 -1.69 1.78
C VAL A 133 -12.75 -1.97 2.30
N LEU A 134 -12.37 -3.25 2.34
CA LEU A 134 -11.06 -3.68 2.83
C LEU A 134 -9.92 -3.28 1.88
N ARG A 135 -10.17 -3.35 0.58
CA ARG A 135 -9.24 -2.96 -0.47
C ARG A 135 -9.99 -2.56 -1.72
N ALA A 136 -9.59 -1.47 -2.35
CA ALA A 136 -10.08 -1.04 -3.65
C ALA A 136 -8.89 -0.85 -4.60
N ARG A 137 -8.94 -1.46 -5.78
CA ARG A 137 -7.89 -1.34 -6.80
C ARG A 137 -8.47 -0.97 -8.16
N ALA A 138 -7.99 0.10 -8.77
CA ALA A 138 -8.27 0.49 -10.14
C ALA A 138 -7.54 -0.41 -11.13
N MET A 139 -8.21 -0.73 -12.23
CA MET A 139 -7.59 -1.43 -13.33
C MET A 139 -6.54 -0.52 -13.99
N PRO A 140 -5.28 -0.98 -14.17
CA PRO A 140 -4.23 -0.20 -14.83
C PRO A 140 -4.67 0.30 -16.21
N LYS A 141 -4.38 1.58 -16.52
CA LYS A 141 -4.77 2.29 -17.76
C LYS A 141 -6.27 2.53 -17.95
N GLN A 142 -7.11 1.99 -17.07
CA GLN A 142 -8.57 2.13 -17.11
C GLN A 142 -9.12 2.36 -15.70
N ASP A 143 -8.72 3.49 -15.12
CA ASP A 143 -9.00 3.87 -13.72
C ASP A 143 -10.51 3.95 -13.38
N TYR A 144 -11.39 3.85 -14.38
CA TYR A 144 -12.83 3.78 -14.16
C TYR A 144 -13.32 2.39 -13.75
N LEU A 145 -12.53 1.34 -13.94
CA LEU A 145 -12.91 -0.03 -13.58
C LEU A 145 -12.23 -0.41 -12.26
N ILE A 146 -13.01 -0.54 -11.20
CA ILE A 146 -12.52 -0.74 -9.84
C ILE A 146 -12.92 -2.14 -9.38
N ALA A 147 -11.97 -2.88 -8.83
CA ALA A 147 -12.24 -4.09 -8.06
C ALA A 147 -12.16 -3.78 -6.56
N THR A 148 -13.04 -4.36 -5.76
CA THR A 148 -12.99 -4.22 -4.31
C THR A 148 -13.11 -5.55 -3.57
N LYS A 149 -12.53 -5.61 -2.38
CA LYS A 149 -12.68 -6.67 -1.38
C LYS A 149 -13.43 -6.15 -0.17
N SER A 150 -14.19 -7.02 0.47
CA SER A 150 -14.95 -6.72 1.69
C SER A 150 -14.83 -7.87 2.72
N PRO A 151 -15.36 -7.70 3.94
CA PRO A 151 -15.48 -8.75 4.97
C PRO A 151 -16.51 -9.85 4.64
N ASN A 152 -16.54 -10.27 3.38
CA ASN A 152 -17.27 -11.44 2.89
C ASN A 152 -16.42 -12.14 1.80
N SER A 153 -16.96 -13.18 1.20
CA SER A 153 -16.22 -13.99 0.23
C SER A 153 -16.29 -13.48 -1.22
N PHE A 154 -16.86 -12.31 -1.46
CA PHE A 154 -17.04 -11.76 -2.80
C PHE A 154 -15.89 -10.84 -3.20
N VAL A 155 -15.74 -10.66 -4.51
CA VAL A 155 -14.99 -9.56 -5.12
C VAL A 155 -15.98 -8.76 -5.95
N TYR A 156 -16.02 -7.45 -5.77
CA TYR A 156 -16.97 -6.61 -6.50
C TYR A 156 -16.26 -5.84 -7.60
N ILE A 157 -16.91 -5.70 -8.75
CA ILE A 157 -16.42 -4.88 -9.86
C ILE A 157 -17.37 -3.71 -10.09
N TYR A 158 -16.81 -2.50 -10.16
CA TYR A 158 -17.51 -1.25 -10.42
C TYR A 158 -16.93 -0.59 -11.67
N ASP A 159 -17.79 -0.15 -12.60
CA ASP A 159 -17.45 0.65 -13.78
C ASP A 159 -17.97 2.07 -13.57
N LEU A 160 -17.14 2.93 -12.98
CA LEU A 160 -17.47 4.29 -12.50
C LEU A 160 -18.16 5.17 -13.54
N ARG A 161 -17.97 4.92 -14.85
CA ARG A 161 -18.67 5.63 -15.93
C ARG A 161 -20.19 5.44 -15.90
N LYS A 162 -20.66 4.31 -15.36
CA LYS A 162 -22.09 3.99 -15.24
C LYS A 162 -22.77 4.68 -14.05
N TYR A 163 -21.98 5.33 -13.19
CA TYR A 163 -22.43 5.90 -11.92
C TYR A 163 -22.61 7.43 -11.99
N SER A 164 -22.27 8.08 -13.11
CA SER A 164 -22.60 9.49 -13.33
C SER A 164 -24.12 9.66 -13.33
N ASN A 165 -24.69 10.19 -12.24
CA ASN A 165 -26.10 10.59 -12.07
C ASN A 165 -27.09 9.55 -11.47
N LYS A 166 -26.66 8.54 -10.68
CA LYS A 166 -27.62 7.63 -10.01
C LYS A 166 -27.35 7.44 -8.51
N SER A 167 -28.42 7.49 -7.72
CA SER A 167 -28.42 7.54 -6.25
C SER A 167 -28.46 6.18 -5.55
N ALA A 168 -28.49 5.07 -6.28
CA ALA A 168 -28.48 3.73 -5.70
C ALA A 168 -27.87 2.78 -6.71
N VAL A 169 -26.64 2.36 -6.47
CA VAL A 169 -25.91 1.58 -7.46
C VAL A 169 -25.27 0.36 -6.82
N SER A 170 -25.67 -0.80 -7.30
CA SER A 170 -25.07 -2.09 -7.01
C SER A 170 -23.75 -2.24 -7.77
N PRO A 171 -22.87 -3.16 -7.35
CA PRO A 171 -21.72 -3.56 -8.16
C PRO A 171 -22.17 -4.02 -9.56
N ASN A 172 -21.32 -3.83 -10.56
CA ASN A 172 -21.59 -4.30 -11.92
C ASN A 172 -21.40 -5.81 -12.05
N LEU A 173 -20.39 -6.36 -11.38
CA LEU A 173 -20.19 -7.81 -11.25
C LEU A 173 -19.91 -8.14 -9.79
N VAL A 174 -20.40 -9.29 -9.36
CA VAL A 174 -20.06 -9.92 -8.07
C VAL A 174 -19.35 -11.23 -8.42
N LEU A 175 -18.05 -11.27 -8.20
CA LEU A 175 -17.24 -12.45 -8.45
C LEU A 175 -17.33 -13.37 -7.23
N THR A 176 -17.59 -14.64 -7.48
CA THR A 176 -17.70 -15.69 -6.47
C THR A 176 -16.55 -16.67 -6.63
N GLY A 177 -16.21 -17.41 -5.57
CA GLY A 177 -15.12 -18.41 -5.60
C GLY A 177 -14.37 -18.56 -4.29
N HIS A 178 -14.36 -17.51 -3.45
CA HIS A 178 -13.86 -17.64 -2.08
C HIS A 178 -14.96 -18.10 -1.12
N ASN A 179 -14.53 -18.57 0.05
CA ASN A 179 -15.39 -18.98 1.17
C ASN A 179 -15.14 -18.16 2.45
N LYS A 180 -14.13 -17.29 2.45
CA LYS A 180 -13.82 -16.37 3.55
C LYS A 180 -13.42 -14.99 3.00
N GLU A 181 -13.37 -14.01 3.89
CA GLU A 181 -12.86 -12.67 3.60
C GLU A 181 -11.35 -12.65 3.31
N GLY A 182 -10.87 -11.55 2.76
CA GLY A 182 -9.45 -11.32 2.55
C GLY A 182 -9.16 -9.98 1.89
N LYS A 183 -7.90 -9.53 1.98
CA LYS A 183 -7.46 -8.25 1.43
C LYS A 183 -6.73 -8.38 0.10
N GLY A 184 -6.08 -9.52 -0.17
CA GLY A 184 -5.30 -9.75 -1.40
C GLY A 184 -6.11 -9.48 -2.67
N LEU A 185 -5.68 -8.50 -3.46
CA LEU A 185 -6.35 -8.07 -4.69
C LEU A 185 -5.34 -7.36 -5.60
N ALA A 186 -5.17 -7.85 -6.82
CA ALA A 186 -4.33 -7.21 -7.83
C ALA A 186 -4.87 -7.43 -9.24
N TRP A 187 -4.74 -6.39 -10.08
CA TRP A 187 -5.02 -6.48 -11.52
C TRP A 187 -3.79 -6.95 -12.28
N PHE A 188 -4.01 -7.67 -13.38
CA PHE A 188 -2.95 -7.92 -14.35
C PHE A 188 -2.72 -6.66 -15.19
N THR A 189 -1.48 -6.16 -15.23
CA THR A 189 -1.13 -5.00 -16.06
C THR A 189 -1.00 -5.38 -17.55
N SER A 190 -0.71 -6.64 -17.85
CA SER A 190 -0.51 -7.17 -19.22
C SER A 190 -1.77 -7.69 -19.89
N LYS A 191 -2.82 -8.01 -19.11
CA LYS A 191 -4.08 -8.59 -19.62
C LYS A 191 -5.28 -7.83 -19.06
N GLN A 192 -5.91 -7.06 -19.93
CA GLN A 192 -7.10 -6.28 -19.57
C GLN A 192 -8.25 -7.16 -19.10
N GLY A 193 -8.92 -6.73 -18.02
CA GLY A 193 -10.05 -7.47 -17.45
C GLY A 193 -9.64 -8.73 -16.67
N MET A 194 -8.35 -9.00 -16.50
CA MET A 194 -7.89 -10.07 -15.63
C MET A 194 -7.47 -9.54 -14.27
N LEU A 195 -7.89 -10.23 -13.21
CA LEU A 195 -7.53 -9.92 -11.84
C LEU A 195 -7.33 -11.19 -11.01
N ALA A 196 -6.53 -11.05 -9.95
CA ALA A 196 -6.34 -12.06 -8.94
C ALA A 196 -6.84 -11.54 -7.59
N SER A 197 -7.39 -12.43 -6.78
CA SER A 197 -7.69 -12.14 -5.38
C SER A 197 -7.34 -13.34 -4.50
N ALA A 198 -6.99 -13.05 -3.26
CA ALA A 198 -6.64 -14.04 -2.25
C ALA A 198 -7.38 -13.76 -0.96
N ALA A 199 -7.58 -14.82 -0.18
CA ALA A 199 -8.38 -14.72 1.04
C ALA A 199 -7.91 -15.65 2.16
N HIS A 200 -8.56 -15.51 3.32
CA HIS A 200 -8.31 -16.30 4.52
C HIS A 200 -8.80 -17.75 4.42
N ASP A 201 -9.37 -18.14 3.27
CA ASP A 201 -9.66 -19.51 2.89
C ASP A 201 -8.46 -20.24 2.27
N ASN A 202 -7.28 -19.59 2.26
CA ASN A 202 -5.99 -20.09 1.79
C ASN A 202 -5.91 -20.26 0.26
N ILE A 203 -6.86 -19.68 -0.47
CA ILE A 203 -7.00 -19.86 -1.91
C ILE A 203 -6.67 -18.55 -2.63
N ILE A 204 -6.09 -18.68 -3.83
CA ILE A 204 -5.97 -17.59 -4.79
C ILE A 204 -6.86 -17.90 -5.98
N ASN A 205 -7.70 -16.96 -6.37
CA ASN A 205 -8.57 -17.09 -7.54
C ASN A 205 -8.15 -16.06 -8.60
N ILE A 206 -8.22 -16.48 -9.86
CA ILE A 206 -7.99 -15.65 -11.05
C ILE A 206 -9.28 -15.56 -11.82
N TRP A 207 -9.68 -14.35 -12.22
CA TRP A 207 -10.85 -14.09 -13.05
C TRP A 207 -10.48 -13.39 -14.34
N ASP A 208 -11.27 -13.65 -15.37
CA ASP A 208 -11.34 -12.84 -16.59
C ASP A 208 -12.76 -12.30 -16.72
N ILE A 209 -12.92 -11.00 -16.46
CA ILE A 209 -14.21 -10.31 -16.47
C ILE A 209 -14.57 -9.70 -17.83
N SER A 210 -13.76 -9.94 -18.88
CA SER A 210 -13.97 -9.33 -20.22
C SER A 210 -15.34 -9.66 -20.83
N GLN A 211 -15.88 -10.84 -20.53
CA GLN A 211 -17.21 -11.30 -20.96
C GLN A 211 -18.26 -11.26 -19.84
N GLY A 212 -17.97 -10.58 -18.72
CA GLY A 212 -18.85 -10.55 -17.56
C GLY A 212 -18.87 -11.86 -16.75
N ASN A 213 -17.84 -12.70 -16.89
CA ASN A 213 -17.74 -13.94 -16.10
C ASN A 213 -17.58 -13.62 -14.61
N THR A 214 -18.31 -14.32 -13.76
CA THR A 214 -18.30 -14.14 -12.30
C THR A 214 -17.68 -15.30 -11.54
N LEU A 215 -17.32 -16.38 -12.24
CA LEU A 215 -16.66 -17.57 -11.68
C LEU A 215 -15.15 -17.50 -11.96
N PRO A 216 -14.31 -18.09 -11.09
CA PRO A 216 -12.87 -18.08 -11.28
C PRO A 216 -12.52 -18.86 -12.56
N LEU A 217 -11.67 -18.25 -13.38
CA LEU A 217 -11.02 -18.93 -14.50
C LEU A 217 -10.04 -19.99 -13.98
N ARG A 218 -9.37 -19.71 -12.86
CA ARG A 218 -8.43 -20.62 -12.22
C ARG A 218 -8.37 -20.38 -10.71
N THR A 219 -8.12 -21.45 -9.98
CA THR A 219 -7.96 -21.45 -8.53
C THR A 219 -6.62 -22.10 -8.18
N TYR A 220 -5.84 -21.49 -7.29
CA TYR A 220 -4.57 -22.01 -6.81
C TYR A 220 -4.64 -22.35 -5.33
N PHE A 221 -3.91 -23.40 -4.95
CA PHE A 221 -3.86 -23.93 -3.59
C PHE A 221 -2.39 -24.11 -3.16
N GLY A 222 -2.03 -23.64 -1.97
CA GLY A 222 -0.67 -23.86 -1.48
C GLY A 222 -0.44 -23.35 -0.07
N HIS A 223 -0.96 -22.17 0.23
CA HIS A 223 -0.89 -21.62 1.58
C HIS A 223 -1.62 -22.52 2.59
N GLU A 224 -1.04 -22.65 3.78
CA GLU A 224 -1.60 -23.48 4.85
C GLU A 224 -2.47 -22.66 5.83
N ASN A 225 -2.27 -21.35 5.86
CA ASN A 225 -3.06 -20.38 6.61
C ASN A 225 -3.44 -19.19 5.72
N GLY A 226 -4.31 -18.32 6.24
CA GLY A 226 -4.94 -17.27 5.47
C GLY A 226 -3.94 -16.37 4.73
N ILE A 227 -4.24 -16.07 3.47
CA ILE A 227 -3.42 -15.22 2.62
C ILE A 227 -3.82 -13.77 2.88
N GLU A 228 -2.83 -12.95 3.25
CA GLU A 228 -3.01 -11.55 3.63
C GLU A 228 -2.91 -10.62 2.40
N ASP A 229 -1.94 -10.87 1.53
CA ASP A 229 -1.70 -10.03 0.35
C ASP A 229 -1.26 -10.84 -0.88
N LEU A 230 -1.49 -10.26 -2.05
CA LEU A 230 -0.96 -10.74 -3.31
C LEU A 230 -0.63 -9.57 -4.23
N VAL A 231 0.43 -9.72 -5.01
CA VAL A 231 0.84 -8.76 -6.04
C VAL A 231 1.24 -9.46 -7.32
N ILE A 232 1.13 -8.76 -8.43
CA ILE A 232 1.45 -9.28 -9.77
C ILE A 232 2.39 -8.28 -10.44
N ASN A 233 3.52 -8.77 -10.96
CA ASN A 233 4.41 -7.93 -11.76
C ASN A 233 3.98 -7.84 -13.22
N GLU A 234 4.62 -6.97 -14.01
CA GLU A 234 4.28 -6.78 -15.43
C GLU A 234 4.45 -8.03 -16.28
N ASN A 235 5.34 -8.93 -15.87
CA ASN A 235 5.55 -10.20 -16.52
C ASN A 235 4.43 -11.22 -16.21
N GLY A 236 3.50 -10.93 -15.29
CA GLY A 236 2.45 -11.88 -14.90
C GLY A 236 2.91 -12.95 -13.91
N VAL A 237 4.03 -12.71 -13.21
CA VAL A 237 4.41 -13.47 -12.01
C VAL A 237 3.63 -12.89 -10.84
N LEU A 238 2.92 -13.75 -10.12
CA LEU A 238 2.17 -13.42 -8.92
C LEU A 238 3.00 -13.84 -7.69
N ALA A 239 3.06 -12.98 -6.69
CA ALA A 239 3.55 -13.31 -5.36
C ALA A 239 2.40 -13.22 -4.37
N SER A 240 2.24 -14.22 -3.51
CA SER A 240 1.29 -14.21 -2.41
C SER A 240 2.01 -14.40 -1.08
N VAL A 241 1.46 -13.78 -0.05
CA VAL A 241 2.01 -13.79 1.31
C VAL A 241 0.89 -13.92 2.33
N GLY A 242 1.17 -14.57 3.46
CA GLY A 242 0.12 -14.82 4.44
C GLY A 242 0.60 -15.23 5.82
N ASN A 243 -0.37 -15.71 6.61
CA ASN A 243 -0.21 -16.07 8.01
C ASN A 243 0.63 -17.34 8.24
N ASP A 244 0.94 -18.08 7.18
CA ASP A 244 1.90 -19.19 7.21
C ASP A 244 3.37 -18.73 7.08
N LYS A 245 3.60 -17.41 7.05
CA LYS A 245 4.93 -16.77 6.98
C LYS A 245 5.68 -17.09 5.67
N LYS A 246 4.97 -17.62 4.68
CA LYS A 246 5.54 -18.02 3.40
C LYS A 246 5.35 -16.92 2.37
N ILE A 247 6.37 -16.70 1.54
CA ILE A 247 6.22 -16.10 0.21
C ILE A 247 6.04 -17.25 -0.77
N MET A 248 4.96 -17.20 -1.54
CA MET A 248 4.69 -18.14 -2.62
C MET A 248 4.67 -17.40 -3.96
N LEU A 249 5.42 -17.92 -4.94
CA LEU A 249 5.47 -17.38 -6.30
C LEU A 249 4.68 -18.27 -7.26
N TRP A 250 3.98 -17.63 -8.21
CA TRP A 250 3.11 -18.29 -9.17
C TRP A 250 3.31 -17.66 -10.55
N ASP A 251 3.31 -18.47 -11.61
CA ASP A 251 3.52 -17.99 -12.98
C ASP A 251 2.27 -18.18 -13.83
N HIS A 252 1.71 -17.09 -14.37
CA HIS A 252 0.45 -17.07 -15.14
C HIS A 252 0.66 -16.93 -16.68
N ARG A 253 1.89 -17.06 -17.19
CA ARG A 253 2.22 -16.58 -18.55
C ARG A 253 1.75 -17.40 -19.77
N GLN A 254 1.36 -18.68 -19.70
CA GLN A 254 1.02 -19.50 -20.89
C GLN A 254 0.01 -20.66 -20.63
N GLU A 255 -0.80 -21.02 -21.64
CA GLU A 255 -1.71 -22.20 -21.65
C GLU A 255 -1.13 -23.45 -22.33
N LEU A 256 -0.02 -23.33 -23.08
CA LEU A 256 0.63 -24.45 -23.77
C LEU A 256 2.16 -24.37 -23.60
N PRO A 257 2.87 -25.50 -23.44
CA PRO A 257 4.33 -25.52 -23.36
C PRO A 257 4.94 -25.19 -24.72
N THR A 258 5.83 -24.20 -24.77
CA THR A 258 6.62 -23.89 -25.99
C THR A 258 7.80 -24.86 -26.17
N HIS A 259 8.29 -25.51 -25.11
CA HIS A 259 9.16 -26.68 -25.21
C HIS A 259 8.81 -27.73 -24.14
N VAL A 260 8.86 -29.01 -24.54
CA VAL A 260 8.72 -30.17 -23.67
C VAL A 260 10.02 -30.96 -23.80
N ILE A 261 10.75 -31.14 -22.69
CA ILE A 261 11.89 -32.04 -22.61
C ILE A 261 11.66 -32.96 -21.41
N GLU A 262 11.70 -34.27 -21.65
CA GLU A 262 11.57 -35.30 -20.62
C GLU A 262 12.87 -35.34 -19.78
N ALA A 263 12.84 -34.72 -18.61
CA ALA A 263 14.04 -34.62 -17.77
C ALA A 263 14.38 -35.94 -17.06
N HIS A 264 13.38 -36.68 -16.55
CA HIS A 264 13.61 -37.98 -15.88
C HIS A 264 12.41 -38.93 -16.03
N SER A 265 12.70 -40.24 -16.09
CA SER A 265 11.73 -41.31 -16.36
C SER A 265 11.27 -42.10 -15.11
N ARG A 266 11.53 -41.60 -13.88
CA ARG A 266 11.11 -42.22 -12.60
C ARG A 266 10.87 -41.20 -11.49
N GLU A 267 10.10 -41.62 -10.46
CA GLU A 267 9.71 -40.82 -9.28
C GLU A 267 10.91 -40.39 -8.43
N ILE A 268 10.93 -39.12 -8.02
CA ILE A 268 12.01 -38.50 -7.24
C ILE A 268 11.47 -38.20 -5.84
N THR A 269 12.17 -38.69 -4.81
CA THR A 269 11.96 -38.36 -3.40
C THR A 269 13.19 -37.56 -2.93
N SER A 270 12.97 -36.30 -2.55
CA SER A 270 13.95 -35.26 -2.14
C SER A 270 14.78 -34.60 -3.26
N ALA A 271 14.99 -33.29 -3.13
CA ALA A 271 15.84 -32.47 -3.99
C ALA A 271 16.96 -31.81 -3.16
N ASP A 272 18.19 -31.89 -3.68
CA ASP A 272 19.43 -31.36 -3.08
C ASP A 272 19.93 -30.13 -3.87
N PHE A 273 20.71 -29.29 -3.19
CA PHE A 273 21.31 -28.04 -3.65
C PHE A 273 22.49 -28.31 -4.59
N ASN A 274 22.48 -27.71 -5.80
CA ASN A 274 23.60 -26.95 -6.41
C ASN A 274 23.41 -26.64 -7.91
N ASN A 275 23.45 -25.33 -8.23
CA ASN A 275 23.95 -24.69 -9.47
C ASN A 275 23.63 -25.29 -10.85
N ALA A 276 22.35 -25.45 -11.19
CA ALA A 276 21.92 -25.40 -12.59
C ALA A 276 20.52 -24.78 -12.72
N ILE A 277 20.39 -23.85 -13.67
CA ILE A 277 19.09 -23.31 -14.09
C ILE A 277 18.35 -24.40 -14.87
N MET A 278 17.15 -24.75 -14.43
CA MET A 278 16.16 -25.41 -15.27
C MET A 278 14.82 -24.67 -15.14
N LEU A 279 14.24 -24.36 -16.31
CA LEU A 279 12.91 -23.76 -16.51
C LEU A 279 11.80 -24.83 -16.28
N TRP A 280 10.53 -24.42 -16.44
CA TRP A 280 9.24 -25.19 -16.44
C TRP A 280 8.55 -25.29 -15.05
N ASP A 281 7.21 -25.26 -14.86
CA ASP A 281 6.03 -25.69 -15.65
C ASP A 281 4.70 -25.06 -15.08
N HIS A 282 3.66 -24.89 -15.91
CA HIS A 282 2.37 -24.19 -15.66
C HIS A 282 1.18 -25.12 -15.31
N ARG A 283 1.49 -26.39 -14.98
CA ARG A 283 0.50 -27.45 -14.71
C ARG A 283 0.21 -27.68 -13.24
N GLN A 284 0.92 -27.01 -12.32
CA GLN A 284 0.73 -27.27 -10.90
C GLN A 284 -0.19 -26.23 -10.28
N GLU A 285 -1.19 -26.70 -9.54
CA GLU A 285 -1.97 -25.86 -8.61
C GLU A 285 -1.13 -25.37 -7.43
N LEU A 286 0.15 -25.79 -7.36
CA LEU A 286 1.13 -25.54 -6.33
C LEU A 286 2.11 -24.42 -6.72
N PRO A 287 2.67 -23.69 -5.75
CA PRO A 287 3.59 -22.58 -5.98
C PRO A 287 4.95 -23.04 -6.53
N THR A 288 5.64 -22.17 -7.29
CA THR A 288 6.97 -22.45 -7.86
C THR A 288 8.08 -22.37 -6.82
N HIS A 289 7.93 -21.45 -5.87
CA HIS A 289 8.83 -21.28 -4.74
C HIS A 289 8.02 -21.08 -3.46
N ILE A 290 8.50 -21.66 -2.37
CA ILE A 290 7.96 -21.48 -1.02
C ILE A 290 9.13 -21.08 -0.12
N ILE A 291 9.09 -19.87 0.44
CA ILE A 291 10.15 -19.36 1.32
C ILE A 291 9.55 -18.95 2.64
N GLU A 292 10.06 -19.47 3.75
CA GLU A 292 9.80 -18.92 5.07
C GLU A 292 10.57 -17.61 5.23
N ALA A 293 9.87 -16.50 5.03
CA ALA A 293 10.50 -15.20 4.79
C ALA A 293 10.67 -14.36 6.06
N HIS A 294 9.81 -14.56 7.06
CA HIS A 294 9.78 -13.73 8.27
C HIS A 294 9.52 -14.58 9.51
N SER A 295 9.88 -14.04 10.68
CA SER A 295 9.66 -14.73 11.96
C SER A 295 8.19 -14.75 12.38
N ARG A 296 7.41 -13.81 11.84
CA ARG A 296 5.96 -13.63 12.04
C ARG A 296 5.26 -13.43 10.69
N GLU A 297 3.94 -13.33 10.74
CA GLU A 297 3.06 -13.26 9.58
C GLU A 297 3.38 -12.08 8.67
N ILE A 298 3.32 -12.33 7.37
CA ILE A 298 3.60 -11.31 6.34
C ILE A 298 2.29 -10.65 5.98
N THR A 299 2.24 -9.32 6.08
CA THR A 299 1.01 -8.52 5.97
C THR A 299 0.86 -7.87 4.60
N SER A 300 1.99 -7.57 3.93
CA SER A 300 1.98 -6.91 2.63
C SER A 300 3.20 -7.28 1.81
N ALA A 301 3.04 -7.26 0.49
CA ALA A 301 4.12 -7.43 -0.46
C ALA A 301 3.96 -6.45 -1.63
N ASP A 302 5.07 -6.10 -2.28
CA ASP A 302 5.04 -5.26 -3.48
C ASP A 302 6.25 -5.50 -4.38
N PHE A 303 6.01 -5.55 -5.69
CA PHE A 303 7.07 -5.71 -6.69
C PHE A 303 7.69 -4.37 -7.05
N ASN A 304 8.99 -4.38 -7.30
CA ASN A 304 9.69 -3.23 -7.81
C ASN A 304 9.29 -2.95 -9.27
N ASN A 305 8.96 -1.70 -9.58
CA ASN A 305 8.54 -1.31 -10.94
C ASN A 305 9.70 -1.22 -11.95
N ALA A 306 10.94 -1.03 -11.49
CA ALA A 306 12.10 -0.94 -12.39
C ALA A 306 12.76 -2.30 -12.68
N SER A 307 12.65 -3.25 -11.75
CA SER A 307 13.25 -4.59 -11.84
C SER A 307 12.22 -5.67 -11.50
N PRO A 308 11.88 -6.57 -12.44
CA PRO A 308 10.87 -7.60 -12.21
C PRO A 308 11.33 -8.69 -11.23
N TYR A 309 12.60 -8.65 -10.79
CA TYR A 309 13.21 -9.61 -9.88
C TYR A 309 13.24 -9.15 -8.43
N ILE A 310 12.87 -7.90 -8.14
CA ILE A 310 12.95 -7.39 -6.77
C ILE A 310 11.56 -7.31 -6.15
N LEU A 311 11.43 -7.88 -4.95
CA LEU A 311 10.20 -7.90 -4.16
C LEU A 311 10.47 -7.34 -2.77
N ALA A 312 9.56 -6.53 -2.24
CA ALA A 312 9.56 -6.10 -0.85
C ALA A 312 8.41 -6.79 -0.09
N THR A 313 8.64 -7.15 1.17
CA THR A 313 7.63 -7.73 2.07
C THR A 313 7.63 -7.05 3.42
N GLY A 314 6.46 -6.66 3.92
CA GLY A 314 6.25 -6.14 5.28
C GLY A 314 5.65 -7.21 6.19
N SER A 315 6.01 -7.20 7.48
CA SER A 315 5.62 -8.26 8.42
C SER A 315 5.23 -7.75 9.81
N LYS A 316 4.49 -8.59 10.54
CA LYS A 316 4.20 -8.43 11.98
C LYS A 316 5.45 -8.56 12.86
N ASP A 317 6.59 -8.96 12.30
CA ASP A 317 7.89 -8.93 12.99
C ASP A 317 8.57 -7.56 12.96
N LYS A 318 7.85 -6.52 12.47
CA LYS A 318 8.29 -5.12 12.45
C LYS A 318 9.40 -4.83 11.44
N THR A 319 9.70 -5.79 10.57
CA THR A 319 10.75 -5.64 9.55
C THR A 319 10.17 -5.63 8.14
N ILE A 320 10.93 -5.03 7.23
CA ILE A 320 10.71 -5.13 5.79
C ILE A 320 11.82 -5.98 5.19
N GLY A 321 11.47 -7.03 4.46
CA GLY A 321 12.40 -7.87 3.71
C GLY A 321 12.48 -7.43 2.25
N ILE A 322 13.70 -7.31 1.72
CA ILE A 322 13.96 -7.12 0.29
C ILE A 322 14.51 -8.43 -0.29
N TRP A 323 13.92 -8.88 -1.39
CA TRP A 323 14.17 -10.19 -1.98
C TRP A 323 14.55 -10.05 -3.45
N ASP A 324 15.50 -10.87 -3.88
CA ASP A 324 15.81 -11.08 -5.29
C ASP A 324 15.26 -12.44 -5.72
N LEU A 325 14.31 -12.45 -6.67
CA LEU A 325 13.68 -13.65 -7.21
C LEU A 325 14.70 -14.63 -7.83
N ARG A 326 15.88 -14.16 -8.22
CA ARG A 326 16.96 -15.00 -8.78
C ARG A 326 17.68 -15.80 -7.70
N ASN A 327 17.63 -15.34 -6.45
CA ASN A 327 18.20 -16.02 -5.30
C ASN A 327 17.35 -15.79 -4.04
N LEU A 328 16.34 -16.63 -3.86
CA LEU A 328 15.39 -16.52 -2.75
C LEU A 328 15.85 -17.21 -1.46
N SER A 329 17.04 -17.82 -1.44
CA SER A 329 17.54 -18.51 -0.25
C SER A 329 17.98 -17.54 0.86
N LEU A 330 18.21 -16.26 0.51
CA LEU A 330 18.65 -15.22 1.44
C LEU A 330 17.90 -13.92 1.15
N LYS A 331 17.64 -13.13 2.20
CA LYS A 331 17.21 -11.75 2.05
C LYS A 331 18.35 -10.93 1.45
N SER A 332 18.06 -10.11 0.45
CA SER A 332 19.02 -9.13 -0.08
C SER A 332 19.28 -8.01 0.93
N ALA A 333 18.23 -7.55 1.61
CA ALA A 333 18.31 -6.60 2.71
C ALA A 333 17.14 -6.80 3.69
N SER A 334 17.30 -6.32 4.92
CA SER A 334 16.25 -6.33 5.94
C SER A 334 16.24 -4.97 6.64
N PHE A 335 15.16 -4.22 6.48
CA PHE A 335 15.01 -2.90 7.10
C PHE A 335 14.31 -3.03 8.45
N SER A 336 14.93 -2.47 9.49
CA SER A 336 14.45 -2.54 10.88
C SER A 336 14.54 -1.17 11.54
N CYS A 337 13.40 -0.47 11.62
CA CYS A 337 13.23 0.76 12.41
C CYS A 337 11.81 0.89 12.98
N HIS A 338 10.81 0.31 12.31
CA HIS A 338 9.45 0.25 12.82
C HIS A 338 9.37 -0.35 14.22
N LYS A 339 8.53 0.26 15.07
CA LYS A 339 8.34 -0.14 16.47
C LYS A 339 7.17 -1.10 16.66
N ASP A 340 6.34 -1.25 15.64
CA ASP A 340 5.18 -2.14 15.61
C ASP A 340 4.99 -2.79 14.23
N ILE A 341 3.90 -3.53 14.05
CA ILE A 341 3.53 -4.28 12.85
C ILE A 341 3.55 -3.37 11.62
N VAL A 342 4.30 -3.79 10.60
CA VAL A 342 4.24 -3.17 9.27
C VAL A 342 2.93 -3.57 8.62
N THR A 343 2.11 -2.60 8.19
CA THR A 343 0.77 -2.82 7.62
C THR A 343 0.78 -2.84 6.10
N SER A 344 1.62 -2.02 5.47
CA SER A 344 1.69 -1.89 4.01
C SER A 344 3.12 -1.57 3.59
N VAL A 345 3.54 -2.11 2.44
CA VAL A 345 4.82 -1.78 1.79
C VAL A 345 4.55 -1.46 0.32
N LYS A 346 5.15 -0.39 -0.19
CA LYS A 346 4.95 0.07 -1.58
C LYS A 346 6.22 0.62 -2.21
N TRP A 347 6.56 0.15 -3.40
CA TRP A 347 7.64 0.72 -4.20
C TRP A 347 7.22 2.04 -4.82
N ALA A 348 8.15 3.00 -4.85
CA ALA A 348 7.95 4.22 -5.60
C ALA A 348 7.89 3.90 -7.11
N PRO A 349 6.95 4.51 -7.86
CA PRO A 349 6.71 4.12 -9.24
C PRO A 349 7.75 4.62 -10.25
N TYR A 350 8.66 5.51 -9.86
CA TYR A 350 9.53 6.26 -10.79
C TYR A 350 11.04 5.95 -10.68
N THR A 351 11.62 5.72 -9.50
CA THR A 351 13.10 5.55 -9.35
C THR A 351 13.60 4.12 -9.20
N GLY A 352 12.77 3.18 -8.73
CA GLY A 352 13.17 1.79 -8.54
C GLY A 352 14.09 1.50 -7.34
N ASN A 353 14.49 2.51 -6.56
CA ASN A 353 15.28 2.37 -5.33
C ASN A 353 14.52 2.76 -4.05
N LEU A 354 13.41 3.47 -4.18
CA LEU A 354 12.64 3.96 -3.03
C LEU A 354 11.50 3.00 -2.66
N VAL A 355 11.38 2.72 -1.37
CA VAL A 355 10.28 1.94 -0.78
C VAL A 355 9.63 2.80 0.30
N ALA A 356 8.31 2.79 0.39
CA ALA A 356 7.58 3.29 1.54
C ALA A 356 6.98 2.13 2.34
N SER A 357 6.95 2.27 3.65
CA SER A 357 6.28 1.34 4.55
C SER A 357 5.43 2.08 5.58
N ALA A 358 4.27 1.52 5.88
CA ALA A 358 3.36 2.00 6.91
C ALA A 358 3.27 1.00 8.07
N SER A 359 2.97 1.48 9.27
CA SER A 359 2.97 0.65 10.46
C SER A 359 1.95 1.10 11.52
N ASN A 360 1.60 0.18 12.40
CA ASN A 360 0.82 0.45 13.61
C ASN A 360 1.58 1.33 14.63
N ASP A 361 2.86 1.60 14.42
CA ASP A 361 3.60 2.60 15.20
C ASP A 361 3.26 4.06 14.83
N ARG A 362 2.24 4.26 13.96
CA ARG A 362 1.75 5.56 13.50
C ARG A 362 2.75 6.30 12.60
N ARG A 363 3.72 5.60 12.01
CA ARG A 363 4.72 6.17 11.10
C ARG A 363 4.58 5.59 9.70
N VAL A 364 4.86 6.45 8.73
CA VAL A 364 5.20 6.02 7.37
C VAL A 364 6.68 6.32 7.16
N MET A 365 7.47 5.31 6.80
CA MET A 365 8.91 5.43 6.58
C MET A 365 9.21 5.31 5.09
N ILE A 366 10.15 6.11 4.60
CA ILE A 366 10.69 6.00 3.24
C ILE A 366 12.13 5.50 3.35
N TRP A 367 12.45 4.53 2.52
CA TRP A 367 13.72 3.82 2.47
C TRP A 367 14.37 3.98 1.11
N ASP A 368 15.68 4.21 1.08
CA ASP A 368 16.49 4.24 -0.14
C ASP A 368 17.50 3.10 -0.15
N LEU A 369 17.31 2.16 -1.07
CA LEU A 369 18.19 1.01 -1.24
C LEU A 369 19.64 1.40 -1.61
N THR A 370 19.87 2.58 -2.19
CA THR A 370 21.23 3.03 -2.56
C THR A 370 22.08 3.42 -1.35
N ASN A 371 21.45 3.63 -0.19
CA ASN A 371 22.13 3.98 1.04
C ASN A 371 22.53 2.77 1.90
N ILE A 372 22.13 1.56 1.51
CA ILE A 372 22.45 0.34 2.26
C ILE A 372 23.97 0.21 2.39
N GLY A 373 24.44 0.09 3.64
CA GLY A 373 25.86 -0.07 3.95
C GLY A 373 26.70 1.20 3.85
N LYS A 374 26.08 2.38 3.68
CA LYS A 374 26.79 3.65 3.85
C LYS A 374 27.27 3.78 5.30
N VAL A 375 28.46 4.35 5.48
CA VAL A 375 29.04 4.60 6.80
C VAL A 375 28.33 5.80 7.41
N GLN A 376 27.83 5.65 8.64
CA GLN A 376 27.24 6.72 9.45
C GLN A 376 28.18 7.07 10.60
N SER A 377 28.08 8.30 11.08
CA SER A 377 28.61 8.68 12.39
C SER A 377 27.82 8.01 13.51
N GLU A 378 28.37 8.01 14.73
CA GLU A 378 27.67 7.45 15.91
C GLU A 378 26.34 8.19 16.18
N GLU A 379 26.31 9.51 16.00
CA GLU A 379 25.10 10.33 16.18
C GLU A 379 24.02 9.98 15.15
N GLU A 380 24.37 9.84 13.87
CA GLU A 380 23.41 9.47 12.82
C GLU A 380 22.90 8.03 12.97
N ALA A 381 23.73 7.13 13.50
CA ALA A 381 23.33 5.74 13.74
C ALA A 381 22.31 5.61 14.90
N GLU A 382 22.25 6.57 15.82
CA GLU A 382 21.21 6.63 16.85
C GLU A 382 19.84 6.97 16.26
N ASP A 383 19.79 7.77 15.19
CA ASP A 383 18.55 8.17 14.52
C ASP A 383 17.96 7.07 13.61
N GLY A 384 18.80 6.15 13.14
CA GLY A 384 18.36 4.99 12.36
C GLY A 384 19.40 4.50 11.34
N PRO A 385 19.07 3.42 10.62
CA PRO A 385 19.96 2.86 9.60
C PRO A 385 20.09 3.82 8.40
N PRO A 386 21.17 3.75 7.60
CA PRO A 386 21.45 4.73 6.55
C PRO A 386 20.43 4.70 5.41
N GLU A 387 19.80 3.55 5.17
CA GLU A 387 18.71 3.40 4.22
C GLU A 387 17.43 4.13 4.62
N LEU A 388 17.25 4.52 5.89
CA LEU A 388 16.07 5.27 6.34
C LEU A 388 16.25 6.75 5.99
N VAL A 389 15.52 7.23 4.98
CA VAL A 389 15.68 8.60 4.47
C VAL A 389 14.63 9.56 4.99
N PHE A 390 13.46 9.07 5.40
CA PHE A 390 12.39 9.93 5.91
C PHE A 390 11.43 9.20 6.83
N ILE A 391 11.00 9.88 7.90
CA ILE A 391 9.93 9.42 8.79
C ILE A 391 8.80 10.45 8.77
N HIS A 392 7.65 10.01 8.26
CA HIS A 392 6.41 10.75 8.36
C HIS A 392 5.69 10.44 9.68
N GLY A 393 5.60 11.44 10.55
CA GLY A 393 4.98 11.37 11.88
C GLY A 393 3.67 12.16 12.00
N GLY A 394 2.96 12.38 10.88
CA GLY A 394 1.74 13.18 10.87
C GLY A 394 0.49 12.47 11.39
N HIS A 395 0.49 11.14 11.47
CA HIS A 395 -0.65 10.36 11.94
C HIS A 395 -0.65 10.17 13.46
N THR A 396 -1.82 10.28 14.07
CA THR A 396 -2.05 10.09 15.51
C THR A 396 -2.63 8.73 15.85
N SER A 397 -2.97 7.92 14.85
CA SER A 397 -3.44 6.54 14.98
C SER A 397 -2.74 5.60 13.99
N TYR A 398 -3.12 4.32 13.98
CA TYR A 398 -2.55 3.29 13.13
C TYR A 398 -2.77 3.61 11.65
N VAL A 399 -1.72 3.42 10.83
CA VAL A 399 -1.77 3.69 9.39
C VAL A 399 -2.29 2.45 8.66
N SER A 400 -3.45 2.58 8.03
CA SER A 400 -4.17 1.48 7.39
C SER A 400 -3.63 1.10 6.03
N ASP A 401 -3.38 2.09 5.15
CA ASP A 401 -2.83 1.88 3.80
C ASP A 401 -2.09 3.14 3.31
N ILE A 402 -1.23 2.95 2.31
CA ILE A 402 -0.44 4.01 1.68
C ILE A 402 -0.43 3.85 0.15
N ALA A 403 -0.32 4.96 -0.57
CA ALA A 403 -0.21 4.96 -2.02
C ALA A 403 0.73 6.06 -2.51
N TRP A 404 1.75 5.67 -3.27
CA TRP A 404 2.57 6.61 -4.04
C TRP A 404 1.74 7.25 -5.15
N ASN A 405 1.92 8.55 -5.33
CA ASN A 405 1.37 9.25 -6.47
C ASN A 405 2.13 8.85 -7.75
N PRO A 406 1.46 8.39 -8.82
CA PRO A 406 2.14 7.99 -10.05
C PRO A 406 2.56 9.17 -10.93
N ASN A 407 2.10 10.39 -10.64
CA ASN A 407 2.30 11.57 -11.46
C ASN A 407 3.21 12.64 -10.85
N GLU A 408 3.36 12.66 -9.53
CA GLU A 408 4.15 13.67 -8.81
C GLU A 408 5.19 12.96 -7.93
N ASP A 409 6.46 13.30 -8.14
CA ASP A 409 7.57 12.68 -7.42
C ASP A 409 7.49 12.97 -5.90
N LEU A 410 7.94 12.00 -5.11
CA LEU A 410 8.01 12.06 -3.64
C LEU A 410 6.67 12.36 -2.95
N THR A 411 5.56 12.16 -3.65
CA THR A 411 4.20 12.43 -3.15
C THR A 411 3.49 11.14 -2.78
N LEU A 412 2.92 11.09 -1.58
CA LEU A 412 2.14 9.96 -1.07
C LEU A 412 0.77 10.40 -0.57
N ALA A 413 -0.17 9.46 -0.60
CA ALA A 413 -1.39 9.49 0.19
C ALA A 413 -1.31 8.40 1.27
N SER A 414 -1.82 8.69 2.46
CA SER A 414 -1.83 7.78 3.59
C SER A 414 -3.10 7.98 4.42
N VAL A 415 -3.70 6.88 4.87
CA VAL A 415 -4.95 6.89 5.66
C VAL A 415 -4.75 6.19 6.99
N ALA A 416 -5.36 6.71 8.05
CA ALA A 416 -5.29 6.17 9.40
C ALA A 416 -6.68 5.85 9.99
N GLU A 417 -6.70 5.08 11.07
CA GLU A 417 -7.93 4.62 11.74
C GLU A 417 -8.73 5.74 12.43
N ASP A 418 -8.13 6.90 12.69
CA ASP A 418 -8.76 8.09 13.28
C ASP A 418 -9.38 9.02 12.23
N ASN A 419 -9.78 8.45 11.09
CA ASN A 419 -10.41 9.12 9.94
C ASN A 419 -9.51 10.12 9.20
N ILE A 420 -8.21 10.14 9.49
CA ILE A 420 -7.30 11.10 8.88
C ILE A 420 -6.77 10.57 7.54
N LEU A 421 -7.01 11.35 6.47
CA LEU A 421 -6.33 11.24 5.18
C LEU A 421 -5.25 12.33 5.10
N GLN A 422 -4.02 11.94 4.81
CA GLN A 422 -2.93 12.88 4.52
C GLN A 422 -2.39 12.64 3.12
N VAL A 423 -2.32 13.71 2.33
CA VAL A 423 -1.59 13.77 1.06
C VAL A 423 -0.38 14.68 1.29
N TRP A 424 0.81 14.14 1.09
CA TRP A 424 2.04 14.84 1.46
C TRP A 424 3.16 14.55 0.47
N GLN A 425 4.05 15.54 0.31
CA GLN A 425 5.23 15.48 -0.53
C GLN A 425 6.44 15.83 0.33
N VAL A 426 7.43 14.93 0.33
CA VAL A 426 8.68 15.15 1.06
C VAL A 426 9.42 16.32 0.44
N SER A 427 10.09 17.14 1.26
CA SER A 427 10.87 18.23 0.72
C SER A 427 12.02 17.72 -0.14
N ASN A 428 12.16 18.29 -1.34
CA ASN A 428 13.28 18.00 -2.24
C ASN A 428 14.64 18.30 -1.60
N SER A 429 14.68 19.17 -0.58
CA SER A 429 15.91 19.44 0.17
C SER A 429 16.47 18.21 0.88
N ILE A 430 15.64 17.23 1.25
CA ILE A 430 16.06 16.05 2.01
C ILE A 430 16.87 15.07 1.13
N PHE A 431 16.56 15.01 -0.16
CA PHE A 431 17.20 14.07 -1.10
C PHE A 431 18.38 14.66 -1.88
N ASN A 432 18.63 15.97 -1.78
CA ASN A 432 19.63 16.69 -2.58
C ASN A 432 20.93 17.01 -1.80
N TYR A 433 21.27 16.25 -0.77
CA TYR A 433 22.53 16.39 -0.02
C TYR A 433 23.61 15.38 -0.42
#